data_AF-A0A7C5DUB0-F1
#
_entry.id   AF-A0A7C5DUB0-F1
#
_cell.length_a   1.000
_cell.length_b   1.000
_cell.length_c   1.000
_cell.angle_alpha   90.00
_cell.angle_beta   90.00
_cell.angle_gamma   90.00
#
_symmetry.space_group_name_H-M   'P 1'
#
loop_
_entity.id
_entity.type
_entity.pdbx_description
1 polymer ?
#
loop_
_entity_poly.entity_id
_entity_poly.type
_entity_poly.pdbx_seq_one_letter_code
_entity_poly.pdbx_strand_id
1 'polypeptide(L)'
;MSFGWKLIGALVITAVCAVMGTYLLTTRTVSTKFDEFRAQDLQVAAQDLAGLLGEYWQAQGSWTGVEKLFAAQVFVRSRGQVIYQKSLLGRFALVDPNLNVVACAEEGWVRRLPPERLHELTSQGIPVTVGGKRVGTLVPLDPAALTPLEQDFLHSVQRAAMVGGAVALAVAAILGSLLIV
;
A
#
# COMPACT_ATOMS: atom_id res chain seq x y z
N MET A 1 -30.47 -21.46 -38.37
CA MET A 1 -29.33 -20.59 -37.95
C MET A 1 -28.05 -21.34 -38.27
N SER A 2 -27.18 -20.76 -39.09
CA SER A 2 -26.00 -21.46 -39.61
C SER A 2 -25.08 -21.91 -38.48
N PHE A 3 -24.51 -23.10 -38.62
CA PHE A 3 -23.59 -23.72 -37.67
C PHE A 3 -22.41 -22.78 -37.31
N GLY A 4 -21.93 -22.00 -38.28
CA GLY A 4 -20.85 -21.02 -38.09
C GLY A 4 -21.16 -19.96 -37.03
N TRP A 5 -22.37 -19.40 -36.99
CA TRP A 5 -22.71 -18.35 -36.00
C TRP A 5 -22.71 -18.87 -34.56
N LYS A 6 -23.12 -20.13 -34.37
CA LYS A 6 -23.06 -20.80 -33.05
C LYS A 6 -21.62 -21.04 -32.61
N LEU A 7 -20.73 -21.36 -33.54
CA LEU A 7 -19.33 -21.65 -33.25
C LEU A 7 -18.52 -20.39 -32.91
N ILE A 8 -18.75 -19.29 -33.63
CA ILE A 8 -18.19 -17.96 -33.31
C ILE A 8 -18.63 -17.53 -31.92
N GLY A 9 -19.94 -17.63 -31.62
CA GLY A 9 -20.48 -17.25 -30.32
C GLY A 9 -19.84 -18.04 -29.18
N ALA A 10 -19.69 -19.36 -29.35
CA ALA A 10 -19.05 -20.21 -28.35
C ALA A 10 -17.57 -19.84 -28.14
N LEU A 11 -16.81 -19.58 -29.20
CA LEU A 11 -15.39 -19.22 -29.12
C LEU A 11 -15.19 -17.86 -28.43
N VAL A 12 -15.99 -16.85 -28.81
CA VAL A 12 -15.94 -15.50 -28.22
C VAL A 12 -16.32 -15.54 -26.74
N ILE A 13 -17.39 -16.25 -26.38
CA ILE A 13 -17.80 -16.39 -24.98
C ILE A 13 -16.72 -17.10 -24.17
N THR A 14 -16.11 -18.16 -24.71
CA THR A 14 -15.04 -18.89 -24.02
C THR A 14 -13.82 -18.00 -23.80
N ALA A 15 -13.41 -17.23 -24.80
CA ALA A 15 -12.31 -16.27 -24.69
C ALA A 15 -12.61 -15.15 -23.68
N VAL A 16 -13.81 -14.58 -23.71
CA VAL A 16 -14.25 -13.56 -22.74
C VAL A 16 -14.26 -14.13 -21.33
N CYS A 17 -14.81 -15.33 -21.12
CA CYS A 17 -14.84 -15.97 -19.81
C CYS A 17 -13.43 -16.30 -19.29
N ALA A 18 -12.52 -16.75 -20.16
CA ALA A 18 -11.14 -17.02 -19.79
C ALA A 18 -10.39 -15.74 -19.38
N VAL A 19 -10.52 -14.66 -20.16
CA VAL A 19 -9.90 -13.35 -19.87
C VAL A 19 -10.51 -12.72 -18.62
N MET A 20 -11.84 -12.73 -18.49
CA MET A 20 -12.52 -12.16 -17.33
C MET A 20 -12.21 -12.95 -16.06
N GLY A 21 -12.18 -14.28 -16.16
CA GLY A 21 -11.80 -15.16 -15.06
C GLY A 21 -10.38 -14.89 -14.60
N THR A 22 -9.41 -14.92 -15.52
CA THR A 22 -7.99 -14.63 -15.20
C THR A 22 -7.80 -13.23 -14.63
N TYR A 23 -8.43 -12.19 -15.22
CA TYR A 23 -8.38 -10.82 -14.68
C TYR A 23 -8.89 -10.76 -13.24
N LEU A 24 -10.10 -11.30 -12.97
CA LEU A 24 -10.70 -11.26 -11.65
C LEU A 24 -9.88 -12.05 -10.61
N LEU A 25 -9.36 -13.21 -10.99
CA LEU A 25 -8.52 -14.05 -10.13
C LEU A 25 -7.18 -13.38 -9.84
N THR A 26 -6.50 -12.83 -10.84
CA THR A 26 -5.21 -12.15 -10.67
C THR A 26 -5.38 -10.86 -9.87
N THR A 27 -6.36 -10.02 -10.18
CA THR A 27 -6.59 -8.78 -9.44
C THR A 27 -6.93 -9.04 -7.98
N ARG A 28 -7.80 -10.03 -7.68
CA ARG A 28 -8.14 -10.34 -6.28
C ARG A 28 -6.98 -10.98 -5.51
N THR A 29 -6.25 -11.91 -6.12
CA THR A 29 -5.17 -12.63 -5.43
C THR A 29 -3.96 -11.74 -5.18
N VAL A 30 -3.62 -10.88 -6.15
CA VAL A 30 -2.50 -9.95 -6.01
C VAL A 30 -2.78 -8.91 -4.94
N SER A 31 -3.99 -8.35 -4.87
CA SER A 31 -4.34 -7.37 -3.83
C SER A 31 -4.24 -7.95 -2.42
N THR A 32 -4.82 -9.11 -2.15
CA THR A 32 -4.79 -9.69 -0.79
C THR A 32 -3.37 -10.02 -0.33
N LYS A 33 -2.53 -10.59 -1.21
CA LYS A 33 -1.15 -10.93 -0.86
C LYS A 33 -0.26 -9.70 -0.73
N PHE A 34 -0.56 -8.65 -1.48
CA PHE A 34 0.12 -7.38 -1.37
C PHE A 34 -0.19 -6.66 -0.05
N ASP A 35 -1.45 -6.67 0.40
CA ASP A 35 -1.83 -6.10 1.69
C ASP A 35 -1.15 -6.82 2.86
N GLU A 36 -1.09 -8.16 2.81
CA GLU A 36 -0.40 -8.99 3.80
C GLU A 36 1.11 -8.72 3.83
N PHE A 37 1.76 -8.66 2.65
CA PHE A 37 3.18 -8.33 2.54
C PHE A 37 3.49 -6.93 3.07
N ARG A 38 2.66 -5.94 2.75
CA ARG A 38 2.84 -4.55 3.21
C ARG A 38 2.72 -4.43 4.72
N ALA A 39 1.75 -5.11 5.34
CA ALA A 39 1.60 -5.10 6.79
C ALA A 39 2.86 -5.64 7.48
N GLN A 40 3.45 -6.70 6.93
CA GLN A 40 4.66 -7.30 7.45
C GLN A 40 5.89 -6.40 7.24
N ASP A 41 6.08 -5.84 6.04
CA ASP A 41 7.18 -4.91 5.72
C ASP A 41 7.11 -3.63 6.57
N LEU A 42 5.90 -3.09 6.77
CA LEU A 42 5.68 -1.90 7.59
C LEU A 42 6.06 -2.16 9.06
N GLN A 43 5.80 -3.36 9.56
CA GLN A 43 6.14 -3.74 10.93
C GLN A 43 7.65 -3.89 11.13
N VAL A 44 8.37 -4.48 10.16
CA VAL A 44 9.84 -4.54 10.19
C VAL A 44 10.43 -3.14 10.15
N ALA A 45 9.98 -2.29 9.22
CA ALA A 45 10.43 -0.90 9.13
C ALA A 45 10.13 -0.11 10.42
N ALA A 46 8.97 -0.35 11.05
CA ALA A 46 8.63 0.27 12.32
C ALA A 46 9.56 -0.17 13.46
N GLN A 47 10.00 -1.44 13.47
CA GLN A 47 10.95 -1.96 14.45
C GLN A 47 12.31 -1.25 14.35
N ASP A 48 12.81 -1.09 13.12
CA ASP A 48 14.07 -0.39 12.86
C ASP A 48 13.98 1.10 13.24
N LEU A 49 12.87 1.75 12.87
CA LEU A 49 12.60 3.14 13.25
C LEU A 49 12.48 3.30 14.77
N ALA A 50 11.88 2.34 15.47
CA ALA A 50 11.81 2.35 16.92
C ALA A 50 13.21 2.27 17.55
N GLY A 51 14.12 1.47 16.98
CA GLY A 51 15.53 1.45 17.39
C GLY A 51 16.21 2.82 17.24
N LEU A 52 16.10 3.43 16.06
CA LEU A 52 16.68 4.74 15.76
C LEU A 52 16.11 5.85 16.65
N LEU A 53 14.80 5.83 16.90
CA LEU A 53 14.16 6.78 17.81
C LEU A 53 14.56 6.55 19.27
N GLY A 54 14.83 5.29 19.65
CA GLY A 54 15.41 4.95 20.94
C GLY A 54 16.80 5.56 21.12
N GLU A 55 17.67 5.47 20.11
CA GLU A 55 18.99 6.11 20.10
C GLU A 55 18.89 7.64 20.18
N TYR A 56 17.97 8.23 19.42
CA TYR A 56 17.68 9.67 19.46
C TYR A 56 17.27 10.11 20.88
N TRP A 57 16.34 9.39 21.50
CA TRP A 57 15.92 9.64 22.88
C TRP A 57 17.06 9.44 23.88
N GLN A 58 17.91 8.43 23.68
CA GLN A 58 19.04 8.17 24.56
C GLN A 58 20.08 9.30 24.51
N ALA A 59 20.31 9.90 23.33
CA ALA A 59 21.23 11.01 23.16
C ALA A 59 20.68 12.34 23.70
N GLN A 60 19.39 12.62 23.47
CA GLN A 60 18.79 13.93 23.75
C GLN A 60 17.98 13.98 25.06
N GLY A 61 17.58 12.83 25.60
CA GLY A 61 16.77 12.68 26.81
C GLY A 61 15.33 13.21 26.68
N SER A 62 14.92 13.65 25.49
CA SER A 62 13.60 14.22 25.22
C SER A 62 13.22 14.04 23.75
N TRP A 63 11.93 14.18 23.43
CA TRP A 63 11.41 14.16 22.05
C TRP A 63 11.56 15.52 21.34
N THR A 64 12.29 16.47 21.92
CA THR A 64 12.34 17.85 21.45
C THR A 64 12.96 17.96 20.05
N GLY A 65 12.14 18.27 19.04
CA GLY A 65 12.60 18.44 17.66
C GLY A 65 12.45 17.18 16.79
N VAL A 66 11.91 16.09 17.35
CA VAL A 66 11.61 14.87 16.59
C VAL A 66 10.56 15.12 15.50
N GLU A 67 9.73 16.14 15.64
CA GLU A 67 8.72 16.56 14.66
C GLU A 67 9.33 16.89 13.30
N LYS A 68 10.55 17.43 13.28
CA LYS A 68 11.28 17.74 12.04
C LYS A 68 11.62 16.49 11.25
N LEU A 69 11.86 15.36 11.93
CA LEU A 69 12.16 14.09 11.29
C LEU A 69 10.90 13.49 10.64
N PHE A 70 9.74 13.67 11.28
CA PHE A 70 8.46 13.22 10.75
C PHE A 70 7.95 14.11 9.60
N ALA A 71 8.21 15.41 9.66
CA ALA A 71 7.85 16.36 8.60
C ALA A 71 8.74 16.26 7.34
N ALA A 72 9.87 15.53 7.41
CA ALA A 72 10.80 15.40 6.29
C ALA A 72 10.13 14.70 5.09
N GLN A 73 10.22 15.34 3.93
CA GLN A 73 9.74 14.81 2.66
C GLN A 73 10.91 14.22 1.88
N VAL A 74 10.68 13.07 1.23
CA VAL A 74 11.68 12.44 0.36
C VAL A 74 11.25 12.64 -1.09
N PHE A 75 12.18 13.05 -1.93
CA PHE A 75 11.96 13.14 -3.37
C PHE A 75 12.55 11.90 -4.03
N VAL A 76 11.73 11.18 -4.79
CA VAL A 76 12.18 10.04 -5.60
C VAL A 76 12.09 10.46 -7.05
N ARG A 77 13.20 10.34 -7.77
CA ARG A 77 13.24 10.57 -9.21
C ARG A 77 12.95 9.25 -9.93
N SER A 78 11.78 9.14 -10.53
CA SER A 78 11.39 7.97 -11.31
C SER A 78 11.01 8.39 -12.73
N ARG A 79 11.59 7.73 -13.74
CA ARG A 79 11.33 7.99 -15.18
C ARG A 79 11.38 9.47 -15.58
N GLY A 80 12.29 10.24 -14.99
CA GLY A 80 12.46 11.67 -15.28
C GLY A 80 11.47 12.60 -14.58
N GLN A 81 10.46 12.08 -13.88
CA GLN A 81 9.55 12.85 -13.02
C GLN A 81 10.01 12.80 -11.56
N VAL A 82 9.87 13.92 -10.86
CA VAL A 82 10.11 14.00 -9.41
C VAL A 82 8.77 13.74 -8.73
N ILE A 83 8.69 12.63 -7.99
CA ILE A 83 7.52 12.29 -7.18
C ILE A 83 7.86 12.59 -5.74
N TYR A 84 7.02 13.41 -5.10
CA TYR A 84 7.11 13.67 -3.67
C TYR A 84 6.49 12.50 -2.92
N GLN A 85 7.30 11.81 -2.12
CA GLN A 85 6.85 10.69 -1.29
C GLN A 85 7.05 11.04 0.18
N LYS A 86 6.03 10.75 1.00
CA LYS A 86 6.17 10.85 2.46
C LYS A 86 7.31 9.92 2.90
N SER A 87 8.17 10.41 3.79
CA SER A 87 9.17 9.58 4.47
C SER A 87 8.51 8.39 5.16
N LEU A 88 9.26 7.32 5.42
CA LEU A 88 8.78 6.18 6.21
C LEU A 88 8.23 6.63 7.57
N LEU A 89 8.91 7.58 8.23
CA LEU A 89 8.43 8.20 9.48
C LEU A 89 7.08 8.90 9.29
N GLY A 90 6.83 9.48 8.12
CA GLY A 90 5.58 10.14 7.81
C GLY A 90 4.37 9.22 7.63
N ARG A 91 4.56 7.90 7.79
CA ARG A 91 3.50 6.89 7.86
C ARG A 91 3.10 6.54 9.30
N PHE A 92 3.81 7.08 10.29
CA PHE A 92 3.58 6.81 11.70
C PHE A 92 3.31 8.10 12.48
N ALA A 93 2.67 7.92 13.62
CA ALA A 93 2.66 8.87 14.72
C ALA A 93 3.52 8.31 15.85
N LEU A 94 4.30 9.17 16.49
CA LEU A 94 4.99 8.87 17.73
C LEU A 94 4.15 9.38 18.89
N VAL A 95 3.84 8.48 19.82
CA VAL A 95 3.02 8.74 21.00
C VAL A 95 3.87 8.55 22.24
N ASP A 96 3.81 9.47 23.20
CA ASP A 96 4.51 9.37 24.48
C ASP A 96 3.79 8.39 25.45
N PRO A 97 4.41 8.03 26.58
CA PRO A 97 3.77 7.17 27.58
C PRO A 97 2.51 7.76 28.24
N ASN A 98 2.28 9.07 28.10
CA ASN A 98 1.11 9.78 28.61
C ASN A 98 -0.02 9.89 27.57
N LEU A 99 0.10 9.19 26.43
CA LEU A 99 -0.85 9.21 25.30
C LEU A 99 -0.92 10.55 24.56
N ASN A 100 0.13 11.36 24.61
CA ASN A 100 0.26 12.55 23.79
C ASN A 100 0.97 12.21 22.49
N VAL A 101 0.44 12.69 21.36
CA VAL A 101 1.12 12.58 20.07
C VAL A 101 2.23 13.63 20.01
N VAL A 102 3.49 13.18 20.09
CA VAL A 102 4.66 14.05 20.09
C VAL A 102 5.12 14.39 18.68
N ALA A 103 4.94 13.48 17.71
CA ALA A 103 5.21 13.77 16.31
C ALA A 103 4.31 12.98 15.38
N CYS A 104 3.90 13.64 14.29
CA CYS A 104 3.05 13.07 13.25
C CYS A 104 3.23 13.90 11.99
N ALA A 105 3.37 13.27 10.83
CA ALA A 105 3.47 13.98 9.56
C ALA A 105 2.13 14.49 9.02
N GLU A 106 1.01 13.95 9.54
CA GLU A 106 -0.33 14.31 9.09
C GLU A 106 -1.01 15.22 10.12
N GLU A 107 -1.05 16.50 9.80
CA GLU A 107 -1.78 17.50 10.59
C GLU A 107 -3.26 17.12 10.66
N GLY A 108 -3.82 17.11 11.87
CA GLY A 108 -5.22 16.77 12.10
C GLY A 108 -5.54 15.27 12.14
N TRP A 109 -4.56 14.35 12.05
CA TRP A 109 -4.79 12.93 12.36
C TRP A 109 -5.27 12.77 13.82
N VAL A 110 -4.59 13.43 14.75
CA VAL A 110 -4.96 13.44 16.19
C VAL A 110 -6.37 13.96 16.42
N ARG A 111 -6.78 15.02 15.69
CA ARG A 111 -8.10 15.65 15.84
C ARG A 111 -9.25 14.76 15.37
N ARG A 112 -8.98 13.82 14.47
CA ARG A 112 -9.96 12.87 13.93
C ARG A 112 -10.08 11.60 14.77
N LEU A 113 -9.15 11.36 15.70
CA LEU A 113 -9.09 10.13 16.47
C LEU A 113 -9.78 10.27 17.83
N PRO A 114 -10.72 9.38 18.18
CA PRO A 114 -11.23 9.27 19.54
C PRO A 114 -10.10 8.89 20.51
N PRO A 115 -10.08 9.39 21.76
CA PRO A 115 -9.06 9.04 22.75
C PRO A 115 -8.95 7.52 23.01
N GLU A 116 -10.08 6.82 23.00
CA GLU A 116 -10.15 5.36 23.19
C GLU A 116 -9.40 4.61 22.08
N ARG A 117 -9.53 5.08 20.85
CA ARG A 117 -8.87 4.49 19.68
C ARG A 117 -7.36 4.74 19.71
N LEU A 118 -6.92 5.88 20.22
CA LEU A 118 -5.49 6.14 20.41
C LEU A 118 -4.88 5.17 21.43
N HIS A 119 -5.60 4.88 22.51
CA HIS A 119 -5.17 3.89 23.51
C HIS A 119 -5.06 2.49 22.90
N GLU A 120 -6.09 2.06 22.15
CA GLU A 120 -6.07 0.79 21.44
C GLU A 120 -4.87 0.70 20.49
N LEU A 121 -4.68 1.71 19.64
CA LEU A 121 -3.56 1.76 18.70
C LEU A 121 -2.19 1.78 19.40
N THR A 122 -2.08 2.42 20.56
CA THR A 122 -0.83 2.45 21.34
C THR A 122 -0.55 1.11 22.01
N SER A 123 -1.58 0.32 22.33
CA SER A 123 -1.41 -1.03 22.87
C SER A 123 -0.98 -2.06 21.81
N GLN A 124 -1.39 -1.85 20.56
CA GLN A 124 -1.02 -2.67 19.41
C GLN A 124 0.20 -2.14 18.65
N GLY A 125 0.64 -0.91 18.94
CA GLY A 125 1.74 -0.23 18.28
C GLY A 125 3.12 -0.77 18.65
N ILE A 126 4.13 -0.27 17.95
CA ILE A 126 5.52 -0.72 18.12
C ILE A 126 6.16 0.11 19.25
N PRO A 127 6.57 -0.50 20.37
CA PRO A 127 7.12 0.25 21.49
C PRO A 127 8.55 0.71 21.20
N VAL A 128 8.82 1.99 21.49
CA VAL A 128 10.19 2.52 21.55
C VAL A 128 10.71 2.32 22.97
N THR A 129 11.75 1.51 23.13
CA THR A 129 12.33 1.17 24.44
C THR A 129 13.78 1.61 24.53
N VAL A 130 14.15 2.21 25.67
CA VAL A 130 15.52 2.61 26.00
C VAL A 130 15.83 2.07 27.39
N GLY A 131 16.87 1.24 27.51
CA GLY A 131 17.23 0.61 28.78
C GLY A 131 16.10 -0.22 29.40
N GLY A 132 15.28 -0.88 28.57
CA GLY A 132 14.13 -1.69 29.03
C GLY A 132 12.89 -0.87 29.43
N LYS A 133 12.97 0.46 29.43
CA LYS A 133 11.82 1.34 29.69
C LYS A 133 11.19 1.80 28.38
N ARG A 134 9.86 1.72 28.26
CA ARG A 134 9.12 2.31 27.14
C ARG A 134 9.12 3.83 27.26
N VAL A 135 9.65 4.50 26.24
CA VAL A 135 9.77 5.98 26.17
C VAL A 135 8.85 6.59 25.11
N GLY A 136 8.23 5.74 24.27
CA GLY A 136 7.18 6.10 23.33
C GLY A 136 6.65 4.87 22.60
N THR A 137 5.70 5.08 21.71
CA THR A 137 5.12 4.05 20.84
C THR A 137 4.92 4.62 19.45
N LEU A 138 5.34 3.87 18.44
CA LEU A 138 5.02 4.14 17.03
C LEU A 138 3.67 3.53 16.67
N VAL A 139 2.78 4.37 16.18
CA VAL A 139 1.43 4.00 15.74
C VAL A 139 1.32 4.25 14.23
N PRO A 140 0.95 3.26 13.41
CA PRO A 140 0.73 3.48 11.98
C PRO A 140 -0.50 4.38 11.76
N LEU A 141 -0.37 5.40 10.91
CA LEU A 141 -1.43 6.38 10.63
C LEU A 141 -2.60 5.77 9.86
N ASP A 142 -2.28 4.97 8.83
CA ASP A 142 -3.22 4.19 8.03
C ASP A 142 -2.45 3.01 7.37
N PRO A 143 -2.59 1.77 7.89
CA PRO A 143 -1.97 0.60 7.29
C PRO A 143 -2.49 0.31 5.87
N ALA A 144 -3.73 0.71 5.56
CA ALA A 144 -4.39 0.43 4.30
C ALA A 144 -4.08 1.47 3.22
N ALA A 145 -3.67 2.69 3.59
CA ALA A 145 -3.34 3.75 2.63
C ALA A 145 -2.19 3.34 1.70
N LEU A 146 -2.45 3.34 0.38
CA LEU A 146 -1.45 3.11 -0.66
C LEU A 146 -0.54 4.34 -0.80
N THR A 147 0.76 4.09 -0.99
CA THR A 147 1.68 5.13 -1.44
C THR A 147 1.45 5.41 -2.94
N PRO A 148 1.83 6.61 -3.43
CA PRO A 148 1.68 6.95 -4.86
C PRO A 148 2.32 5.93 -5.81
N LEU A 149 3.48 5.38 -5.42
CA LEU A 149 4.20 4.39 -6.22
C LEU A 149 3.47 3.04 -6.28
N GLU A 150 2.87 2.61 -5.16
CA GLU A 150 2.07 1.38 -5.10
C GLU A 150 0.78 1.53 -5.92
N GLN A 151 0.16 2.71 -5.87
CA GLN A 151 -1.01 3.02 -6.69
C GLN A 151 -0.67 3.00 -8.19
N ASP A 152 0.46 3.58 -8.59
CA ASP A 152 0.95 3.53 -9.99
C ASP A 152 1.26 2.10 -10.44
N PHE A 153 1.86 1.28 -9.58
CA PHE A 153 2.11 -0.12 -9.86
C PHE A 153 0.79 -0.88 -10.13
N LEU A 154 -0.21 -0.72 -9.25
CA LEU A 154 -1.53 -1.33 -9.43
C LEU A 154 -2.20 -0.88 -10.73
N HIS A 155 -2.14 0.41 -11.06
CA HIS A 155 -2.66 0.92 -12.33
C HIS A 155 -1.94 0.34 -13.54
N SER A 156 -0.62 0.17 -13.47
CA SER A 156 0.17 -0.46 -14.53
C SER A 156 -0.24 -1.92 -14.75
N VAL A 157 -0.42 -2.69 -13.67
CA VAL A 157 -0.86 -4.09 -13.74
C VAL A 157 -2.26 -4.20 -14.34
N GLN A 158 -3.20 -3.35 -13.89
CA GLN A 158 -4.55 -3.32 -14.45
C GLN A 158 -4.54 -2.99 -15.95
N ARG A 159 -3.73 -2.02 -16.38
CA ARG A 159 -3.59 -1.65 -17.79
C ARG A 159 -3.01 -2.79 -18.62
N ALA A 160 -1.97 -3.46 -18.13
CA ALA A 160 -1.37 -4.61 -18.82
C ALA A 160 -2.40 -5.73 -19.02
N ALA A 161 -3.20 -6.02 -17.99
CA ALA A 161 -4.24 -7.03 -18.07
C ALA A 161 -5.36 -6.63 -19.06
N MET A 162 -5.75 -5.35 -19.09
CA MET A 162 -6.72 -4.84 -20.07
C MET A 162 -6.22 -4.95 -21.52
N VAL A 163 -4.95 -4.59 -21.77
CA VAL A 163 -4.32 -4.71 -23.10
C VAL A 163 -4.21 -6.17 -23.52
N GLY A 164 -3.76 -7.06 -22.63
CA GLY A 164 -3.69 -8.50 -22.91
C GLY A 164 -5.06 -9.09 -23.24
N GLY A 165 -6.10 -8.69 -22.50
CA GLY A 165 -7.48 -9.08 -22.79
C GLY A 165 -7.98 -8.59 -24.14
N ALA A 166 -7.66 -7.36 -24.53
CA ALA A 166 -8.02 -6.81 -25.83
C ALA A 166 -7.35 -7.55 -27.00
N VAL A 167 -6.06 -7.90 -26.86
CA VAL A 167 -5.34 -8.70 -27.86
C VAL A 167 -5.93 -10.09 -27.99
N ALA A 168 -6.24 -10.76 -26.87
CA ALA A 168 -6.86 -12.08 -26.88
C ALA A 168 -8.24 -12.06 -27.58
N LEU A 169 -9.05 -11.03 -27.32
CA LEU A 169 -10.33 -10.81 -28.01
C LEU A 169 -10.14 -10.61 -29.52
N ALA A 170 -9.16 -9.81 -29.93
CA ALA A 170 -8.86 -9.59 -31.35
C ALA A 170 -8.45 -10.88 -32.06
N VAL A 171 -7.55 -11.68 -31.45
CA VAL A 171 -7.11 -12.96 -32.01
C VAL A 171 -8.27 -13.96 -32.10
N ALA A 172 -9.11 -14.03 -31.07
CA ALA A 172 -10.29 -14.88 -31.08
C ALA A 172 -11.28 -14.48 -32.20
N ALA A 173 -11.48 -13.18 -32.42
CA ALA A 173 -12.32 -12.68 -33.51
C ALA A 173 -11.75 -13.05 -34.90
N ILE A 174 -10.43 -12.92 -35.09
CA ILE A 174 -9.75 -13.28 -36.34
C ILE A 174 -9.88 -14.79 -36.60
N LEU A 175 -9.52 -15.63 -35.63
CA LEU A 175 -9.62 -17.10 -35.77
C LEU A 175 -11.07 -17.55 -36.00
N GLY A 176 -12.01 -16.96 -35.27
CA GLY A 176 -13.43 -17.19 -35.48
C GLY A 176 -13.86 -16.84 -36.91
N SER A 177 -13.40 -15.71 -37.45
CA SER A 177 -13.69 -15.30 -38.83
C SER A 177 -13.09 -16.25 -39.88
N LEU A 178 -11.86 -16.72 -39.65
CA LEU A 178 -11.13 -17.58 -40.57
C LEU A 178 -11.72 -19.00 -40.63
N LEU A 179 -12.37 -19.45 -39.56
CA LEU A 179 -13.00 -20.76 -39.47
C LEU A 179 -14.42 -20.80 -40.08
N ILE A 180 -15.02 -19.63 -40.35
CA ILE A 180 -16.32 -19.52 -41.05
C ILE A 180 -16.13 -19.65 -42.56
N VAL A 181 -15.00 -19.16 -43.07
CA VAL A 181 -14.61 -19.19 -44.49
C VAL A 181 -14.11 -20.59 -44.84
#